data_AF-A0A7X2TJL0-F1
#
_entry.id   AF-A0A7X2TJL0-F1
#
_cell.length_a   1.000
_cell.length_b   1.000
_cell.length_c   1.000
_cell.angle_alpha   90.00
_cell.angle_beta   90.00
_cell.angle_gamma   90.00
#
_symmetry.space_group_name_H-M   'P 1'
#
loop_
_entity.id
_entity.type
_entity.pdbx_description
1 polymer ?
#
loop_
_entity_poly.entity_id
_entity_poly.type
_entity_poly.pdbx_seq_one_letter_code
_entity_poly.pdbx_strand_id
1 'polypeptide(L)' 'MRSNVIDLDVQVLHETDKAVMVTPDVPDNGVWLPKSQIELSETGIAGIMTVTLPEWLALERGLI' A
#
# COMPACT_ATOMS: atom_id res chain seq x y z
N MET A 1 16.38 -7.96 13.73
CA MET A 1 15.15 -8.51 13.12
C MET A 1 15.23 -8.22 11.63
N ARG A 2 15.00 -9.22 10.77
CA ARG A 2 15.02 -8.99 9.32
C ARG A 2 13.80 -8.14 8.97
N SER A 3 14.02 -7.00 8.34
CA SER A 3 12.94 -6.24 7.68
C SER A 3 12.47 -7.07 6.50
N ASN A 4 11.46 -7.92 6.69
CA ASN A 4 10.77 -8.52 5.58
C ASN A 4 9.99 -7.41 4.89
N VAL A 5 10.31 -7.15 3.64
CA VAL A 5 9.56 -6.25 2.78
C VAL A 5 8.67 -7.14 1.94
N ILE A 6 7.40 -6.76 1.81
CA ILE A 6 6.40 -7.48 1.05
C ILE A 6 5.81 -6.57 -0.02
N ASP A 7 5.36 -7.19 -1.11
CA ASP A 7 4.67 -6.53 -2.21
C ASP A 7 3.19 -6.89 -2.15
N LEU A 8 2.33 -5.87 -2.18
CA LEU A 8 0.89 -6.00 -2.12
C LEU A 8 0.27 -5.25 -3.29
N ASP A 9 -0.55 -5.95 -4.08
CA ASP A 9 -1.36 -5.32 -5.11
C ASP A 9 -2.57 -4.65 -4.48
N VAL A 10 -2.66 -3.33 -4.63
CA VAL A 10 -3.67 -2.50 -4.01
C VAL A 10 -4.22 -1.50 -5.02
N GLN A 11 -5.49 -1.12 -4.82
CA GLN A 11 -6.08 -0.02 -5.55
C GLN A 11 -5.77 1.30 -4.84
N VAL A 12 -5.24 2.27 -5.58
CA VAL A 12 -5.07 3.64 -5.08
C VAL A 12 -6.41 4.37 -5.15
N LEU A 13 -6.93 4.77 -3.99
CA LEU A 13 -8.18 5.52 -3.88
C LEU A 13 -7.92 7.03 -3.87
N HIS A 14 -6.92 7.46 -3.10
CA HIS A 14 -6.55 8.86 -2.98
C HIS A 14 -5.04 9.02 -2.82
N GLU A 15 -4.53 10.13 -3.33
CA GLU A 15 -3.13 10.49 -3.20
C GLU A 15 -3.00 11.89 -2.60
N THR A 16 -2.05 12.03 -1.68
CA THR A 16 -1.60 13.32 -1.15
C THR A 16 -0.09 13.47 -1.35
N ASP A 17 0.41 14.67 -1.04
CA ASP A 17 1.84 14.99 -1.10
C ASP A 17 2.71 14.01 -0.27
N LYS A 18 2.19 13.51 0.86
CA LYS A 18 2.97 12.71 1.83
C LYS A 18 2.49 11.29 2.05
N ALA A 19 1.26 10.97 1.65
CA ALA A 19 0.64 9.68 1.89
C ALA A 19 -0.28 9.29 0.73
N VAL A 20 -0.50 7.99 0.58
CA VAL A 20 -1.45 7.42 -0.36
C VAL A 20 -2.47 6.59 0.42
N MET A 21 -3.74 6.68 0.05
CA MET A 21 -4.78 5.81 0.55
C MET A 21 -4.99 4.68 -0.44
N VAL A 22 -4.82 3.46 0.03
CA VAL A 22 -4.91 2.25 -0.77
C VAL A 22 -5.91 1.27 -0.16
N THR A 23 -6.48 0.39 -0.97
CA THR A 23 -7.31 -0.72 -0.48
C THR A 23 -6.92 -2.02 -1.17
N PRO A 24 -6.80 -3.15 -0.44
CA PRO A 24 -6.61 -4.46 -1.03
C PRO A 24 -7.92 -5.11 -1.51
N ASP A 25 -9.10 -4.57 -1.13
CA ASP A 25 -10.41 -5.21 -1.40
C ASP A 25 -11.47 -4.19 -1.81
N VAL A 26 -12.22 -3.61 -0.85
CA VAL A 26 -13.26 -2.62 -1.12
C VAL A 26 -12.85 -1.17 -0.79
N PRO A 27 -13.35 -0.16 -1.53
CA PRO A 27 -13.02 1.25 -1.31
C PRO A 27 -13.29 1.78 0.10
N ASP A 28 -14.29 1.23 0.81
CA ASP A 28 -14.65 1.64 2.17
C ASP A 28 -13.58 1.31 3.23
N ASN A 29 -12.64 0.40 2.94
CA ASN A 29 -11.55 0.03 3.83
C ASN A 29 -10.20 0.65 3.42
N GLY A 30 -10.23 1.89 2.93
CA GLY A 30 -9.02 2.62 2.55
C GLY A 30 -8.04 2.80 3.72
N VAL A 31 -6.81 2.34 3.52
CA VAL A 31 -5.69 2.44 4.47
C VAL A 31 -4.72 3.51 3.99
N TRP A 32 -4.38 4.45 4.87
CA TRP A 32 -3.36 5.45 4.60
C TRP A 32 -1.95 4.90 4.86
N LEU A 33 -1.11 4.98 3.83
CA LEU A 33 0.29 4.61 3.88
C LEU A 33 1.18 5.83 3.58
N PRO A 34 2.18 6.12 4.43
CA PRO A 34 3.09 7.24 4.19
C PRO A 34 4.06 6.90 3.05
N LYS A 35 4.16 7.80 2.05
CA LYS A 35 5.04 7.64 0.88
C LYS A 35 6.52 7.52 1.25
N SER A 36 6.91 7.98 2.44
CA SER A 36 8.29 7.86 2.93
C SER A 36 8.65 6.45 3.42
N GLN A 37 7.68 5.55 3.58
CA GLN A 37 7.90 4.19 4.10
C GLN A 37 7.45 3.10 3.12
N ILE A 38 6.98 3.47 1.93
CA ILE A 38 6.48 2.54 0.92
C ILE A 38 7.02 2.93 -0.46
N GLU A 39 7.06 1.97 -1.37
CA GLU A 39 7.29 2.22 -2.79
C GLU A 39 6.05 1.80 -3.59
N LEU A 40 5.66 2.60 -4.58
CA LEU A 40 4.53 2.32 -5.46
C LEU A 40 5.06 1.99 -6.85
N SER A 41 4.63 0.85 -7.39
CA SER A 41 4.95 0.40 -8.75
C SER A 41 3.68 0.14 -9.54
N GLU A 42 3.68 0.48 -10.82
CA GLU A 42 2.55 0.18 -11.70
C GLU A 42 2.55 -1.31 -12.07
N THR A 43 1.41 -1.99 -11.93
CA THR A 43 1.26 -3.40 -12.31
C THR A 43 1.03 -3.60 -13.82
N GLY A 44 0.79 -2.51 -14.55
CA GLY A 44 0.29 -2.55 -15.93
C GLY A 44 -1.22 -2.78 -16.04
N ILE A 45 -1.91 -3.02 -14.92
CA ILE A 45 -3.38 -3.09 -14.85
C ILE A 45 -3.91 -1.72 -14.42
N ALA A 46 -4.80 -1.15 -15.24
CA ALA A 46 -5.39 0.16 -14.94
C ALA A 46 -6.13 0.14 -13.60
N GLY A 47 -5.68 0.97 -12.66
CA GLY A 47 -6.27 1.09 -11.33
C GLY A 47 -5.67 0.20 -10.24
N ILE A 48 -4.69 -0.67 -10.55
CA ILE A 48 -3.98 -1.49 -9.55
C ILE A 48 -2.51 -1.10 -9.52
N MET A 49 -1.99 -0.83 -8.33
CA MET A 49 -0.58 -0.57 -8.08
C MET A 49 -0.03 -1.56 -7.07
N THR A 50 1.22 -1.96 -7.25
CA THR A 50 1.95 -2.74 -6.26
C THR A 50 2.55 -1.78 -5.25
N VAL A 51 2.13 -1.89 -4.00
CA VAL A 51 2.78 -1.26 -2.85
C VAL A 51 3.82 -2.22 -2.30
N THR A 52 5.07 -1.78 -2.24
CA THR A 52 6.15 -2.45 -1.53
C THR A 52 6.31 -1.78 -0.17
N LEU A 53 6.09 -2.53 0.91
CA LEU A 53 6.18 -2.02 2.28
C LEU A 53 6.73 -3.07 3.26
N PRO A 54 7.25 -2.66 4.43
CA PRO A 54 7.64 -3.61 5.46
C PRO A 54 6.45 -4.42 6.00
N GLU A 55 6.64 -5.71 6.24
CA GLU A 55 5.64 -6.64 6.76
C GLU A 55 5.01 -6.15 8.08
N TRP A 56 5.81 -5.56 8.97
CA TRP A 56 5.31 -5.00 10.22
C TRP A 56 4.34 -3.83 10.00
N LEU A 57 4.59 -2.99 9.00
CA LEU A 57 3.70 -1.88 8.67
C LEU A 57 2.40 -2.40 8.04
N ALA A 58 2.50 -3.46 7.22
CA ALA A 58 1.31 -4.10 6.67
C ALA A 58 0.42 -4.71 7.77
N LEU A 59 1.01 -5.40 8.74
CA LEU A 59 0.31 -5.97 9.91
C LEU A 59 -0.32 -4.88 10.79
N GLU A 60 0.43 -3.82 11.12
CA GLU A 60 -0.10 -2.71 11.94
C GLU A 60 -1.27 -1.99 11.27
N ARG A 61 -1.30 -1.98 9.93
CA ARG A 61 -2.35 -1.34 9.14
C ARG A 61 -3.49 -2.28 8.76
N GLY A 62 -3.39 -3.57 9.09
CA GLY A 62 -4.41 -4.57 8.75
C GLY A 62 -4.51 -4.87 7.26
N LEU A 63 -3.39 -4.73 6.53
CA LEU A 63 -3.30 -5.07 5.10
C LEU A 63 -3.05 -6.57 4.88
N ILE A 64 -2.57 -7.28 5.91
CA ILE A 64 -2.37 -8.74 5.98
C ILE A 64 -2.77 -9.29 7.34
#